data_AF-A0A165BSQ9-F1
#
_entry.id   AF-A0A165BSQ9-F1
#
_cell.length_a   1.000
_cell.length_b   1.000
_cell.length_c   1.000
_cell.angle_alpha   90.00
_cell.angle_beta   90.00
_cell.angle_gamma   90.00
#
_symmetry.space_group_name_H-M   'P 1'
#
loop_
_entity.id
_entity.type
_entity.pdbx_description
1 polymer ?
#
loop_
_entity_poly.entity_id
_entity_poly.type
_entity_poly.pdbx_seq_one_letter_code
_entity_poly.pdbx_strand_id
1 'polypeptide(L)'
;MHLAHCHLVTDYDKSLYMSTWLKDGSPKSWFWAIEKTKPELLNDHAALVEDFRKHFGDSDFVNSQMEKIKKLIQHASAAKYASAFHKILVHLPIHDDLIKINMFKKGFKDDVKALFLMIQSPTTFDDYVVQAITFDNCIYVHAQELNVDRKNIMSILPVPAAPHQLHLSTTLYTPASTNPVPMKVDAIHYRGPLSTEEKQCRRSLGLCGYCSGKHEITACTALSKCNAVSSSSGSSSQQGKGKPGAH
;
A
#
# COMPACT_ATOMS: atom_id res chain seq x y z
N MET A 1 -10.73 72.22 -11.75
CA MET A 1 -11.64 71.08 -12.05
C MET A 1 -11.31 69.96 -11.10
N HIS A 2 -12.19 69.72 -10.13
CA HIS A 2 -11.98 68.71 -9.10
C HIS A 2 -12.52 67.38 -9.65
N LEU A 3 -11.63 66.46 -10.02
CA LEU A 3 -12.01 65.09 -10.37
C LEU A 3 -12.36 64.37 -9.06
N ALA A 4 -13.64 64.42 -8.67
CA ALA A 4 -14.18 63.60 -7.59
C ALA A 4 -14.32 62.17 -8.12
N HIS A 5 -13.25 61.39 -8.00
CA HIS A 5 -13.24 59.99 -8.36
C HIS A 5 -13.08 59.13 -7.10
N CYS A 6 -14.12 59.04 -6.27
CA CYS A 6 -14.20 58.11 -5.13
C CYS A 6 -15.67 57.94 -4.69
N HIS A 7 -16.53 57.32 -5.51
CA HIS A 7 -17.71 56.68 -4.91
C HIS A 7 -17.23 55.36 -4.33
N LEU A 8 -16.87 55.37 -3.04
CA LEU A 8 -16.66 54.15 -2.29
C LEU A 8 -17.94 53.32 -2.45
N VAL A 9 -17.84 52.13 -3.06
CA VAL A 9 -18.97 51.22 -3.22
C VAL A 9 -19.58 51.00 -1.83
N THR A 10 -20.82 51.45 -1.63
CA THR A 10 -21.48 51.32 -0.33
C THR A 10 -21.76 49.86 -0.04
N ASP A 11 -21.94 49.49 1.23
CA ASP A 11 -22.30 48.11 1.55
C ASP A 11 -23.67 47.72 0.97
N TYR A 12 -24.57 48.69 0.81
CA TYR A 12 -25.81 48.53 0.05
C TYR A 12 -25.55 48.18 -1.42
N ASP A 13 -24.65 48.91 -2.09
CA ASP A 13 -24.27 48.62 -3.48
C ASP A 13 -23.64 47.21 -3.61
N LYS A 14 -22.83 46.78 -2.64
CA LYS A 14 -22.26 45.43 -2.61
C LYS A 14 -23.34 44.36 -2.44
N SER A 15 -24.29 44.58 -1.54
CA SER A 15 -25.42 43.69 -1.30
C SER A 15 -26.31 43.56 -2.53
N LEU A 16 -26.60 44.67 -3.22
CA LEU A 16 -27.35 44.66 -4.46
C LEU A 16 -26.57 43.94 -5.57
N TYR A 17 -25.26 44.18 -5.69
CA TYR A 17 -24.40 43.46 -6.61
C TYR A 17 -24.43 41.95 -6.34
N MET A 18 -24.29 41.50 -5.09
CA MET A 18 -24.40 40.08 -4.70
C MET A 18 -25.72 39.47 -5.19
N SER A 19 -26.84 40.19 -5.07
CA SER A 19 -28.16 39.71 -5.51
C SER A 19 -28.21 39.35 -7.01
N THR A 20 -27.45 40.06 -7.85
CA THR A 20 -27.41 39.82 -9.30
C THR A 20 -26.74 38.50 -9.68
N TRP A 21 -25.88 37.97 -8.81
CA TRP A 21 -25.19 36.69 -8.99
C TRP A 21 -25.99 35.49 -8.45
N LEU A 22 -27.09 35.75 -7.73
CA LEU A 22 -27.94 34.69 -7.21
C LEU A 22 -28.76 34.06 -8.33
N LYS A 23 -28.68 32.73 -8.45
CA LYS A 23 -29.53 31.97 -9.36
C LYS A 23 -31.00 32.11 -8.96
N ASP A 24 -31.88 32.08 -9.95
CA ASP A 24 -33.32 32.05 -9.73
C ASP A 24 -33.71 30.81 -8.89
N GLY A 25 -34.72 30.99 -8.03
CA GLY A 25 -35.17 29.99 -7.06
C GLY A 25 -34.83 30.37 -5.62
N SER A 26 -34.48 29.38 -4.80
CA SER A 26 -34.30 29.55 -3.35
C SER A 26 -33.33 30.68 -2.95
N PRO A 27 -32.15 30.85 -3.57
CA PRO A 27 -31.24 31.95 -3.22
C PRO A 27 -31.84 33.35 -3.43
N LYS A 28 -32.50 33.58 -4.57
CA LYS A 28 -33.10 34.87 -4.91
C LYS A 28 -34.36 35.16 -4.07
N SER A 29 -35.17 34.14 -3.80
CA SER A 29 -36.31 34.23 -2.89
C SER A 29 -35.89 34.57 -1.45
N TRP A 30 -34.78 34.01 -0.97
CA TRP A 30 -34.19 34.37 0.33
C TRP A 30 -33.79 35.85 0.35
N PHE A 31 -33.12 36.34 -0.69
CA PHE A 31 -32.69 37.75 -0.75
C PHE A 31 -33.89 38.72 -0.72
N TRP A 32 -34.96 38.43 -1.47
CA TRP A 32 -36.19 39.23 -1.41
C TRP A 32 -36.90 39.15 -0.05
N ALA A 33 -36.80 38.02 0.65
CA ALA A 33 -37.31 37.90 2.01
C ALA A 33 -36.51 38.79 2.98
N ILE A 34 -35.18 38.84 2.85
CA ILE A 34 -34.32 39.74 3.63
C ILE A 34 -34.67 41.21 3.36
N GLU A 35 -34.84 41.60 2.09
CA GLU A 35 -35.23 42.97 1.72
C GLU A 35 -36.53 43.42 2.41
N LYS A 36 -37.48 42.49 2.63
CA LYS A 36 -38.76 42.78 3.29
C LYS A 36 -38.72 42.67 4.82
N THR A 37 -37.94 41.73 5.36
CA THR A 37 -38.00 41.36 6.78
C THR A 37 -36.86 41.95 7.61
N LYS A 38 -35.71 42.22 6.99
CA LYS A 38 -34.48 42.72 7.62
C LYS A 38 -33.72 43.67 6.68
N PRO A 39 -34.33 44.79 6.24
CA PRO A 39 -33.71 45.71 5.28
C PRO A 39 -32.40 46.34 5.79
N GLU A 40 -32.21 46.42 7.12
CA GLU A 40 -30.97 46.88 7.75
C GLU A 40 -29.76 46.04 7.35
N LEU A 41 -29.96 44.73 7.11
CA LEU A 41 -28.90 43.80 6.73
C LEU A 41 -28.31 44.13 5.35
N LEU A 42 -29.06 44.81 4.48
CA LEU A 42 -28.56 45.22 3.17
C LEU A 42 -27.50 46.33 3.27
N ASN A 43 -27.50 47.09 4.35
CA ASN A 43 -26.51 48.15 4.60
C ASN A 43 -25.25 47.66 5.34
N ASP A 44 -25.20 46.38 5.72
CA ASP A 44 -24.03 45.71 6.28
C ASP A 44 -23.77 44.43 5.49
N HIS A 45 -22.91 44.56 4.47
CA HIS A 45 -22.61 43.46 3.56
C HIS A 45 -21.94 42.28 4.28
N ALA A 46 -21.16 42.53 5.35
CA ALA A 46 -20.53 41.46 6.10
C ALA A 46 -21.56 40.61 6.85
N ALA A 47 -22.52 41.27 7.53
CA ALA A 47 -23.62 40.61 8.20
C ALA A 47 -24.54 39.86 7.21
N LEU A 48 -24.79 40.43 6.02
CA LEU A 48 -25.56 39.76 4.96
C LEU A 48 -24.88 38.47 4.48
N VAL A 49 -23.56 38.50 4.23
CA VAL A 49 -22.79 37.32 3.82
C VAL A 49 -22.78 36.26 4.93
N GLU A 50 -22.72 36.67 6.18
CA GLU A 50 -22.81 35.74 7.31
C GLU A 50 -24.19 35.06 7.39
N ASP A 51 -25.28 35.81 7.28
CA ASP A 51 -26.65 35.25 7.26
C ASP A 51 -26.85 34.35 6.04
N PHE A 52 -26.34 34.73 4.88
CA PHE A 52 -26.35 33.89 3.67
C PHE A 52 -25.61 32.57 3.90
N ARG A 53 -24.42 32.63 4.48
CA ARG A 53 -23.63 31.43 4.83
C ARG A 53 -24.32 30.59 5.91
N LYS A 54 -25.05 31.21 6.84
CA LYS A 54 -25.83 30.47 7.84
C LYS A 54 -27.04 29.77 7.22
N HIS A 55 -27.68 30.39 6.23
CA HIS A 55 -28.87 29.87 5.57
C HIS A 55 -28.54 28.77 4.55
N PHE A 56 -27.47 28.95 3.75
CA PHE A 56 -27.08 28.04 2.66
C PHE A 56 -25.80 27.25 2.91
N GLY A 57 -25.01 27.63 3.91
CA GLY A 57 -23.79 26.91 4.25
C GLY A 57 -24.08 25.59 4.95
N ASP A 58 -23.11 24.69 4.87
CA ASP A 58 -23.14 23.40 5.55
C ASP A 58 -22.80 23.62 7.03
N SER A 59 -23.78 23.44 7.92
CA SER A 59 -23.62 23.56 9.38
C SER A 59 -22.57 22.59 9.92
N ASP A 60 -22.37 21.47 9.24
CA ASP A 60 -21.43 20.40 9.57
C ASP A 60 -20.29 20.32 8.55
N PHE A 61 -19.93 21.45 7.91
CA PHE A 61 -18.94 21.47 6.82
C PHE A 61 -17.63 20.74 7.16
N VAL A 62 -17.09 20.96 8.36
CA VAL A 62 -15.85 20.30 8.81
C VAL A 62 -16.05 18.78 8.92
N ASN A 63 -17.16 18.34 9.51
CA ASN A 63 -17.50 16.91 9.63
C ASN A 63 -17.70 16.28 8.24
N SER A 64 -18.39 16.99 7.35
CA SER A 64 -18.60 16.61 5.95
C SER A 64 -17.26 16.46 5.20
N GLN A 65 -16.31 17.37 5.38
CA GLN A 65 -14.96 17.23 4.83
C GLN A 65 -14.18 16.07 5.45
N MET A 66 -14.27 15.87 6.77
CA MET A 66 -13.63 14.73 7.44
C MET A 66 -14.15 13.40 6.92
N GLU A 67 -15.47 13.26 6.72
CA GLU A 67 -16.08 12.08 6.11
C GLU A 67 -15.62 11.87 4.67
N LYS A 68 -15.43 12.95 3.90
CA LYS A 68 -14.84 12.86 2.56
C LYS A 68 -13.41 12.33 2.60
N ILE A 69 -12.58 12.77 3.55
CA ILE A 69 -11.22 12.22 3.72
C ILE A 69 -11.27 10.73 4.08
N LYS A 70 -12.12 10.33 5.04
CA LYS A 70 -12.24 8.92 5.44
C LYS A 70 -12.62 8.00 4.28
N LYS A 71 -13.44 8.50 3.35
CA LYS A 71 -13.89 7.77 2.15
C LYS A 71 -12.94 7.90 0.97
N LEU A 72 -11.93 8.78 1.04
CA LEU A 72 -11.01 9.02 -0.05
C LEU A 72 -10.00 7.87 -0.16
N ILE A 73 -10.06 7.14 -1.26
CA ILE A 73 -9.18 6.02 -1.56
C ILE A 73 -8.46 6.27 -2.90
N GLN A 74 -7.21 5.85 -3.01
CA GLN A 74 -6.43 5.91 -4.23
C GLN A 74 -6.95 4.88 -5.24
N HIS A 75 -7.76 5.32 -6.20
CA HIS A 75 -8.20 4.48 -7.32
C HIS A 75 -7.21 4.49 -8.50
N ALA A 76 -6.71 5.68 -8.87
CA ALA A 76 -5.83 5.89 -10.01
C ALA A 76 -4.36 6.04 -9.54
N SER A 77 -3.66 7.07 -10.03
CA SER A 77 -2.32 7.43 -9.58
C SER A 77 -2.33 8.07 -8.19
N ALA A 78 -1.22 7.94 -7.47
CA ALA A 78 -1.00 8.60 -6.19
C ALA A 78 -1.04 10.14 -6.33
N ALA A 79 -0.57 10.69 -7.46
CA ALA A 79 -0.64 12.13 -7.72
C ALA A 79 -2.08 12.64 -7.77
N LYS A 80 -2.97 11.94 -8.48
CA LYS A 80 -4.39 12.32 -8.55
C LYS A 80 -5.07 12.21 -7.18
N TYR A 81 -4.71 11.20 -6.40
CA TYR A 81 -5.17 11.04 -5.03
C TYR A 81 -4.67 12.19 -4.12
N ALA A 82 -3.38 12.54 -4.20
CA ALA A 82 -2.79 13.65 -3.46
C ALA A 82 -3.48 14.98 -3.72
N SER A 83 -3.73 15.31 -5.00
CA SER A 83 -4.47 16.53 -5.34
C SER A 83 -5.89 16.55 -4.76
N ALA A 84 -6.59 15.41 -4.80
CA ALA A 84 -7.93 15.30 -4.22
C ALA A 84 -7.91 15.44 -2.68
N PHE A 85 -6.90 14.87 -2.03
CA PHE A 85 -6.70 14.98 -0.59
C PHE A 85 -6.41 16.43 -0.18
N HIS A 86 -5.47 17.11 -0.86
CA HIS A 86 -5.12 18.52 -0.58
C HIS A 86 -6.33 19.43 -0.72
N LYS A 87 -7.16 19.23 -1.75
CA LYS A 87 -8.40 20.00 -1.95
C LYS A 87 -9.32 19.95 -0.74
N ILE A 88 -9.41 18.80 -0.06
CA ILE A 88 -10.25 18.65 1.13
C ILE A 88 -9.52 19.16 2.38
N LEU A 89 -8.21 18.91 2.48
CA LEU A 89 -7.39 19.25 3.64
C LEU A 89 -7.35 20.76 3.93
N VAL A 90 -7.34 21.61 2.89
CA VAL A 90 -7.35 23.09 3.02
C VAL A 90 -8.53 23.61 3.85
N HIS A 91 -9.63 22.85 3.90
CA HIS A 91 -10.83 23.21 4.63
C HIS A 91 -10.85 22.71 6.09
N LEU A 92 -9.83 21.96 6.52
CA LEU A 92 -9.76 21.36 7.85
C LEU A 92 -8.71 22.08 8.71
N PRO A 93 -8.99 22.32 10.00
CA PRO A 93 -8.04 22.95 10.92
C PRO A 93 -6.97 21.94 11.41
N ILE A 94 -6.26 21.29 10.48
CA ILE A 94 -5.23 20.29 10.77
C ILE A 94 -3.87 20.84 10.38
N HIS A 95 -3.04 21.12 11.37
CA HIS A 95 -1.70 21.68 11.15
C HIS A 95 -0.59 20.64 11.30
N ASP A 96 -0.81 19.62 12.14
CA ASP A 96 0.18 18.59 12.47
C ASP A 96 0.41 17.62 11.29
N ASP A 97 1.68 17.48 10.89
CA ASP A 97 2.08 16.63 9.77
C ASP A 97 1.91 15.13 10.04
N LEU A 98 2.12 14.66 11.27
CA LEU A 98 1.89 13.27 11.64
C LEU A 98 0.40 12.91 11.49
N ILE A 99 -0.50 13.83 11.85
CA ILE A 99 -1.94 13.64 11.65
C ILE A 99 -2.27 13.60 10.15
N LYS A 100 -1.74 14.53 9.35
CA LYS A 100 -1.94 14.55 7.89
C LYS A 100 -1.45 13.27 7.24
N ILE A 101 -0.22 12.84 7.57
CA ILE A 101 0.39 11.60 7.06
C ILE A 101 -0.47 10.39 7.43
N ASN A 102 -0.93 10.28 8.69
CA ASN A 102 -1.76 9.15 9.11
C ASN A 102 -3.12 9.12 8.39
N MET A 103 -3.74 10.28 8.14
CA MET A 103 -4.99 10.35 7.38
C MET A 103 -4.77 9.98 5.92
N PHE A 104 -3.71 10.49 5.31
CA PHE A 104 -3.34 10.26 3.92
C PHE A 104 -2.96 8.80 3.67
N LYS A 105 -2.17 8.20 4.56
CA LYS A 105 -1.73 6.80 4.48
C LYS A 105 -2.91 5.82 4.43
N LYS A 106 -4.03 6.11 5.09
CA LYS A 106 -5.20 5.21 5.14
C LYS A 106 -5.79 4.93 3.76
N GLY A 107 -5.84 5.95 2.90
CA GLY A 107 -6.47 5.86 1.58
C GLY A 107 -5.57 5.24 0.50
N PHE A 108 -4.31 4.94 0.77
CA PHE A 108 -3.42 4.37 -0.24
C PHE A 108 -3.73 2.93 -0.63
N LYS A 109 -3.29 2.55 -1.83
CA LYS A 109 -3.20 1.16 -2.27
C LYS A 109 -2.18 0.39 -1.41
N ASP A 110 -2.44 -0.90 -1.23
CA ASP A 110 -1.64 -1.75 -0.34
C ASP A 110 -0.21 -1.95 -0.83
N ASP A 111 0.01 -1.92 -2.14
CA ASP A 111 1.35 -1.99 -2.74
C ASP A 111 2.22 -0.76 -2.41
N VAL A 112 1.65 0.45 -2.46
CA VAL A 112 2.33 1.68 -2.03
C VAL A 112 2.58 1.64 -0.53
N LYS A 113 1.59 1.20 0.27
CA LYS A 113 1.74 1.04 1.73
C LYS A 113 2.86 0.05 2.09
N ALA A 114 3.01 -1.04 1.34
CA ALA A 114 4.06 -2.03 1.56
C ALA A 114 5.47 -1.45 1.39
N LEU A 115 5.68 -0.57 0.40
CA LEU A 115 6.98 0.11 0.23
C LEU A 115 7.33 1.02 1.41
N PHE A 116 6.34 1.69 1.99
CA PHE A 116 6.53 2.47 3.23
C PHE A 116 6.84 1.62 4.47
N LEU A 117 6.62 0.30 4.44
CA LEU A 117 7.07 -0.60 5.51
C LEU A 117 8.53 -0.99 5.37
N MET A 118 9.06 -0.98 4.14
CA MET A 118 10.44 -1.37 3.83
C MET A 118 11.42 -0.21 3.93
N ILE A 119 10.96 1.01 3.67
CA ILE A 119 11.79 2.23 3.57
C ILE A 119 11.39 3.21 4.68
N GLN A 120 12.35 3.95 5.20
CA GLN A 120 12.09 5.01 6.18
C GLN A 120 11.09 6.04 5.63
N SER A 121 10.03 6.30 6.40
CA SER A 121 9.01 7.29 6.07
C SER A 121 9.47 8.70 6.45
N PRO A 122 9.28 9.70 5.57
CA PRO A 122 9.47 11.12 5.88
C PRO A 122 8.61 11.56 7.06
N THR A 123 9.08 12.59 7.76
CA THR A 123 8.37 13.19 8.90
C THR A 123 7.49 14.38 8.49
N THR A 124 7.81 15.03 7.37
CA THR A 124 7.02 16.14 6.81
C THR A 124 5.94 15.59 5.88
N PHE A 125 4.79 16.26 5.85
CA PHE A 125 3.69 15.81 5.00
C PHE A 125 4.01 15.94 3.51
N ASP A 126 4.64 17.04 3.10
CA ASP A 126 4.95 17.28 1.69
C ASP A 126 5.96 16.27 1.12
N ASP A 127 7.03 15.94 1.88
CA ASP A 127 8.00 14.93 1.45
C ASP A 127 7.35 13.54 1.39
N TYR A 128 6.44 13.25 2.31
CA TYR A 128 5.67 12.01 2.30
C TYR A 128 4.80 11.87 1.04
N VAL A 129 4.18 12.96 0.59
CA VAL A 129 3.41 13.01 -0.67
C VAL A 129 4.32 12.76 -1.87
N VAL A 130 5.47 13.44 -1.96
CA VAL A 130 6.43 13.26 -3.05
C VAL A 130 6.93 11.82 -3.11
N GLN A 131 7.26 11.24 -1.96
CA GLN A 131 7.74 9.86 -1.90
C GLN A 131 6.65 8.86 -2.29
N ALA A 132 5.40 9.07 -1.87
CA ALA A 132 4.30 8.19 -2.27
C ALA A 132 4.04 8.22 -3.78
N ILE A 133 4.12 9.40 -4.40
CA ILE A 133 4.01 9.54 -5.87
C ILE A 133 5.15 8.79 -6.56
N THR A 134 6.37 8.92 -6.03
CA THR A 134 7.55 8.22 -6.55
C THR A 134 7.35 6.71 -6.48
N PHE A 135 6.92 6.18 -5.33
CA PHE A 135 6.62 4.75 -5.15
C PHE A 135 5.55 4.25 -6.12
N ASP A 136 4.45 4.98 -6.27
CA ASP A 136 3.38 4.61 -7.21
C ASP A 136 3.87 4.57 -8.66
N ASN A 137 4.70 5.53 -9.06
CA ASN A 137 5.31 5.58 -10.38
C ASN A 137 6.31 4.43 -10.59
N CYS A 138 7.18 4.14 -9.61
CA CYS A 138 8.12 3.03 -9.69
C CYS A 138 7.40 1.68 -9.83
N ILE A 139 6.34 1.46 -9.05
CA ILE A 139 5.48 0.28 -9.18
C ILE A 139 4.92 0.21 -10.61
N TYR A 140 4.39 1.31 -11.13
CA TYR A 140 3.82 1.33 -12.48
C TYR A 140 4.86 0.99 -13.57
N VAL A 141 6.03 1.63 -13.52
CA VAL A 141 7.13 1.39 -14.47
C VAL A 141 7.60 -0.06 -14.42
N HIS A 142 7.82 -0.60 -13.23
CA HIS A 142 8.27 -1.98 -13.07
C HIS A 142 7.24 -3.01 -13.55
N ALA A 143 5.93 -2.73 -13.41
CA ALA A 143 4.87 -3.58 -13.97
C ALA A 143 4.98 -3.66 -15.48
N GLN A 144 5.19 -2.50 -16.09
CA GLN A 144 5.27 -2.33 -17.54
C GLN A 144 6.50 -3.05 -18.10
N GLU A 145 7.66 -2.91 -17.45
CA GLU A 145 8.89 -3.58 -17.85
C GLU A 145 8.77 -5.11 -17.81
N LEU A 146 8.12 -5.64 -16.76
CA LEU A 146 7.89 -7.07 -16.61
C LEU A 146 6.70 -7.61 -17.41
N ASN A 147 5.93 -6.74 -18.08
CA ASN A 147 4.67 -7.09 -18.75
C ASN A 147 3.69 -7.87 -17.84
N VAL A 148 3.64 -7.52 -16.56
CA VAL A 148 2.74 -8.13 -15.57
C VAL A 148 1.71 -7.13 -15.07
N ASP A 149 0.59 -7.64 -14.57
CA ASP A 149 -0.33 -6.80 -13.81
C ASP A 149 0.36 -6.27 -12.55
N ARG A 150 0.15 -4.99 -12.26
CA ARG A 150 0.64 -4.30 -11.06
C ARG A 150 0.41 -5.08 -9.77
N LYS A 151 -0.73 -5.76 -9.63
CA LYS A 151 -1.08 -6.56 -8.45
C LYS A 151 -0.08 -7.70 -8.19
N ASN A 152 0.64 -8.14 -9.22
CA ASN A 152 1.60 -9.24 -9.13
C ASN A 152 3.02 -8.78 -8.83
N ILE A 153 3.32 -7.47 -8.88
CA ILE A 153 4.69 -6.96 -8.68
C ILE A 153 5.21 -7.24 -7.28
N MET A 154 4.37 -7.10 -6.24
CA MET A 154 4.79 -7.31 -4.86
C MET A 154 5.26 -8.75 -4.59
N SER A 155 4.81 -9.72 -5.39
CA SER A 155 5.28 -11.11 -5.34
C SER A 155 6.61 -11.34 -6.06
N ILE A 156 7.06 -10.38 -6.87
CA ILE A 156 8.26 -10.45 -7.73
C ILE A 156 9.39 -9.58 -7.18
N LEU A 157 9.10 -8.69 -6.22
CA LEU A 157 10.11 -7.85 -5.59
C LEU A 157 11.21 -8.71 -4.96
N PRO A 158 12.49 -8.46 -5.29
CA PRO A 158 13.59 -9.12 -4.61
C PRO A 158 13.54 -8.74 -3.12
N VAL A 159 13.22 -9.72 -2.27
CA VAL A 159 13.59 -9.61 -0.86
C VAL A 159 15.10 -9.37 -0.84
N PRO A 160 15.63 -8.37 -0.12
CA PRO A 160 17.06 -8.26 0.07
C PRO A 160 17.51 -9.53 0.76
N ALA A 161 18.06 -10.48 0.00
CA ALA A 161 18.87 -11.52 0.57
C ALA A 161 20.01 -10.78 1.27
N ALA A 162 20.09 -10.95 2.59
CA ALA A 162 21.20 -10.46 3.39
C ALA A 162 22.52 -10.74 2.64
N PRO A 163 23.51 -9.84 2.70
CA PRO A 163 24.73 -10.01 1.94
C PRO A 163 25.39 -11.34 2.34
N HIS A 164 25.23 -12.35 1.49
CA HIS A 164 26.04 -13.55 1.54
C HIS A 164 27.45 -13.08 1.19
N GLN A 165 28.26 -12.88 2.23
CA GLN A 165 29.69 -12.72 2.08
C GLN A 165 30.19 -13.89 1.22
N LEU A 166 30.63 -13.58 0.01
CA LEU A 166 31.43 -14.48 -0.80
C LEU A 166 32.77 -14.66 -0.07
N HIS A 167 32.82 -15.62 0.86
CA HIS A 167 34.08 -16.03 1.46
C HIS A 167 34.83 -16.90 0.46
N LEU A 168 35.71 -16.26 -0.29
CA LEU A 168 36.69 -16.89 -1.16
C LEU A 168 37.63 -17.74 -0.29
N SER A 169 37.52 -19.06 -0.40
CA SER A 169 38.36 -20.02 0.33
C SER A 169 39.82 -19.87 -0.08
N THR A 170 40.65 -19.32 0.81
CA THR A 170 42.11 -19.46 0.74
C THR A 170 42.55 -20.36 1.89
N THR A 171 43.01 -21.55 1.52
CA THR A 171 43.64 -22.55 2.39
C THR A 171 44.94 -22.01 2.97
N LEU A 172 45.13 -22.05 4.28
CA LEU A 172 46.45 -22.12 4.93
C LEU A 172 46.33 -22.72 6.35
N TYR A 173 47.41 -23.39 6.73
CA TYR A 173 47.63 -24.33 7.83
C TYR A 173 47.25 -23.89 9.27
N THR A 174 46.84 -24.88 10.08
CA THR A 174 46.63 -24.88 11.55
C THR A 174 47.94 -24.73 12.34
N PRO A 175 47.93 -24.26 13.62
CA PRO A 175 47.61 -25.16 14.73
C PRO A 175 46.82 -24.59 15.92
N ALA A 176 46.09 -25.51 16.55
CA ALA A 176 45.64 -25.64 17.95
C ALA A 176 45.36 -24.38 18.79
N SER A 177 44.07 -24.16 19.08
CA SER A 177 43.62 -23.46 20.29
C SER A 177 42.40 -24.19 20.88
N THR A 178 42.55 -24.61 22.13
CA THR A 178 41.58 -25.28 22.99
C THR A 178 40.44 -24.34 23.36
N ASN A 179 39.30 -24.47 22.67
CA ASN A 179 38.01 -23.95 23.12
C ASN A 179 36.90 -24.94 22.74
N PRO A 180 35.95 -25.28 23.63
CA PRO A 180 34.85 -26.15 23.27
C PRO A 180 33.92 -25.43 22.28
N VAL A 181 33.92 -25.90 21.03
CA VAL A 181 33.09 -25.37 19.94
C VAL A 181 31.63 -25.81 20.17
N PRO A 182 30.65 -24.90 20.10
CA PRO A 182 29.23 -25.24 20.18
C PRO A 182 28.83 -26.16 19.02
N MET A 183 28.12 -27.24 19.35
CA MET A 183 27.66 -28.25 18.38
C MET A 183 26.66 -27.63 17.40
N LYS A 184 26.99 -27.62 16.11
CA LYS A 184 26.09 -27.14 15.06
C LYS A 184 25.06 -28.25 14.79
N VAL A 185 23.83 -28.04 15.23
CA VAL A 185 22.70 -28.93 14.91
C VAL A 185 22.37 -28.73 13.43
N ASP A 186 22.61 -29.77 12.63
CA ASP A 186 22.30 -29.76 11.20
C ASP A 186 20.80 -29.55 10.98
N ALA A 187 20.45 -28.42 10.37
CA ALA A 187 19.09 -28.15 9.92
C ALA A 187 18.71 -29.16 8.83
N ILE A 188 17.69 -29.98 9.09
CA ILE A 188 17.09 -30.90 8.13
C ILE A 188 16.45 -30.06 7.01
N HIS A 189 17.20 -29.86 5.92
CA HIS A 189 16.65 -29.26 4.71
C HIS A 189 15.81 -30.31 4.00
N TYR A 190 14.49 -30.08 3.90
CA TYR A 190 13.63 -30.82 2.99
C TYR A 190 14.14 -30.60 1.57
N ARG A 191 14.90 -31.57 1.03
CA ARG A 191 15.39 -31.49 -0.34
C ARG A 191 14.24 -31.70 -1.31
N GLY A 192 13.93 -30.68 -2.10
CA GLY A 192 13.23 -30.86 -3.38
C GLY A 192 14.06 -31.72 -4.36
N PRO A 193 13.48 -32.09 -5.51
CA PRO A 193 14.19 -32.84 -6.54
C PRO A 193 15.48 -32.12 -6.96
N LEU A 194 16.60 -32.86 -7.05
CA LEU A 194 17.88 -32.28 -7.45
C LEU A 194 17.83 -31.73 -8.88
N SER A 195 18.42 -30.55 -9.07
CA SER A 195 18.61 -29.96 -10.40
C SER A 195 19.47 -30.85 -11.29
N THR A 196 19.36 -30.66 -12.60
CA THR A 196 20.13 -31.38 -13.61
C THR A 196 21.63 -31.15 -13.47
N GLU A 197 22.02 -29.93 -13.10
CA GLU A 197 23.40 -29.49 -12.91
C GLU A 197 24.01 -30.17 -11.68
N GLU A 198 23.25 -30.26 -10.57
CA GLU A 198 23.72 -30.93 -9.36
C GLU A 198 23.87 -32.44 -9.58
N LYS A 199 22.96 -33.07 -10.35
CA LYS A 199 23.11 -34.49 -10.74
C LYS A 199 24.36 -34.74 -11.57
N GLN A 200 24.74 -33.81 -12.45
CA GLN A 200 25.94 -33.93 -13.28
C GLN A 200 27.21 -33.73 -12.44
N CYS A 201 27.22 -32.72 -11.56
CA CYS A 201 28.32 -32.46 -10.65
C CYS A 201 28.59 -33.68 -9.73
N ARG A 202 27.53 -34.28 -9.17
CA ARG A 202 27.65 -35.50 -8.37
C ARG A 202 28.20 -36.68 -9.17
N ARG A 203 27.80 -36.85 -10.43
CA ARG A 203 28.37 -37.86 -11.33
C ARG A 203 29.86 -37.63 -11.59
N SER A 204 30.28 -36.39 -11.85
CA SER A 204 31.71 -36.08 -12.04
C SER A 204 32.56 -36.32 -10.80
N LEU A 205 31.97 -36.20 -9.60
CA LEU A 205 32.66 -36.40 -8.33
C LEU A 205 32.49 -37.83 -7.76
N GLY A 206 31.84 -38.74 -8.49
CA GLY A 206 31.58 -40.10 -8.03
C GLY A 206 30.68 -40.19 -6.79
N LEU A 207 29.76 -39.23 -6.62
CA LEU A 207 28.86 -39.13 -5.48
C LEU A 207 27.46 -39.66 -5.82
N CYS A 208 26.83 -40.31 -4.83
CA CYS A 208 25.50 -40.86 -4.92
C CYS A 208 24.45 -39.76 -5.16
N GLY A 209 23.58 -39.99 -6.16
CA GLY A 209 22.50 -39.08 -6.52
C GLY A 209 21.43 -38.89 -5.42
N TYR A 210 21.38 -39.76 -4.41
CA TYR A 210 20.40 -39.68 -3.33
C TYR A 210 20.99 -39.03 -2.06
N CYS A 211 22.03 -39.62 -1.49
CA CYS A 211 22.59 -39.19 -0.20
C CYS A 211 23.93 -38.43 -0.30
N SER A 212 24.47 -38.23 -1.51
CA SER A 212 25.77 -37.57 -1.74
C SER A 212 27.00 -38.33 -1.19
N GLY A 213 26.85 -39.60 -0.79
CA GLY A 213 27.97 -40.45 -0.35
C GLY A 213 28.80 -41.02 -1.51
N LYS A 214 30.04 -41.45 -1.23
CA LYS A 214 30.92 -42.11 -2.22
C LYS A 214 30.51 -43.57 -2.45
N HIS A 215 29.44 -43.77 -3.20
CA HIS A 215 28.96 -45.06 -3.66
C HIS A 215 28.01 -44.85 -4.84
N GLU A 216 27.82 -45.90 -5.65
CA GLU A 216 26.80 -45.90 -6.68
C GLU A 216 25.40 -45.99 -6.06
N ILE A 217 24.38 -45.41 -6.71
CA ILE A 217 23.03 -45.33 -6.17
C ILE A 217 22.42 -46.69 -5.81
N THR A 218 22.85 -47.76 -6.49
CA THR A 218 22.49 -49.17 -6.25
C THR A 218 22.97 -49.69 -4.90
N ALA A 219 24.10 -49.20 -4.39
CA ALA A 219 24.66 -49.53 -3.08
C ALA A 219 24.25 -48.52 -1.99
N CYS A 220 23.24 -47.67 -2.25
CA CYS A 220 22.84 -46.62 -1.32
C CYS A 220 21.97 -47.15 -0.17
N THR A 221 22.57 -47.31 1.00
CA THR A 221 21.87 -47.76 2.22
C THR A 221 20.74 -46.83 2.66
N ALA A 222 20.85 -45.52 2.38
CA ALA A 222 19.80 -44.54 2.68
C ALA A 222 18.56 -44.74 1.78
N LEU A 223 18.77 -45.09 0.50
CA LEU A 223 17.67 -45.39 -0.43
C LEU A 223 17.01 -46.73 -0.08
N SER A 224 17.81 -47.74 0.26
CA SER A 224 17.30 -49.05 0.70
C SER A 224 16.44 -48.94 1.97
N LYS A 225 16.82 -48.09 2.92
CA LYS A 225 16.02 -47.81 4.13
C LYS A 225 14.68 -47.14 3.81
N CYS A 226 14.67 -46.15 2.91
CA CYS A 226 13.41 -45.50 2.49
C CYS A 226 12.47 -46.45 1.73
N ASN A 227 13.03 -47.32 0.88
CA ASN A 227 12.24 -48.35 0.19
C ASN A 227 11.67 -49.39 1.17
N ALA A 228 12.43 -49.79 2.21
CA ALA A 228 11.95 -50.71 3.24
C ALA A 228 10.78 -50.13 4.07
N VAL A 229 10.82 -48.83 4.39
CA VAL A 229 9.72 -48.12 5.08
C VAL A 229 8.48 -47.98 4.21
N SER A 230 8.66 -47.87 2.89
CA SER A 230 7.56 -47.79 1.92
C SER A 230 6.88 -49.15 1.70
N SER A 231 7.61 -50.26 1.85
CA SER A 231 7.07 -51.63 1.72
C SER A 231 6.32 -52.15 2.96
N SER A 232 6.52 -51.56 4.15
CA SER A 232 5.81 -51.97 5.37
C SER A 232 4.46 -51.28 5.59
N SER A 233 4.10 -50.32 4.73
CA SER A 233 2.88 -49.49 4.84
C SER A 233 1.76 -49.86 3.85
N GLY A 234 1.90 -50.97 3.11
CA GLY A 234 0.93 -51.45 2.12
C GLY A 234 0.50 -52.91 2.32
N SER A 235 -0.37 -53.18 3.30
CA SER A 235 -1.22 -54.38 3.32
C SER A 235 -2.48 -54.15 4.16
N SER A 236 -3.54 -53.66 3.51
CA SER A 236 -4.92 -53.91 3.94
C SER A 236 -5.85 -53.84 2.72
N SER A 237 -6.34 -55.01 2.29
CA SER A 237 -7.29 -55.30 1.21
C SER A 237 -7.64 -56.77 1.44
N GLN A 238 -8.87 -57.30 1.47
CA GLN A 238 -10.23 -56.89 1.10
C GLN A 238 -11.19 -57.93 1.73
N GLN A 239 -12.38 -57.51 2.15
CA GLN A 239 -13.60 -58.35 2.28
C GLN A 239 -14.76 -57.39 2.57
N GLY A 240 -15.93 -57.38 1.91
CA GLY A 240 -16.45 -58.12 0.78
C GLY A 240 -17.82 -57.52 0.36
N LYS A 241 -18.14 -57.69 -0.93
CA LYS A 241 -19.44 -58.04 -1.54
C LYS A 241 -20.76 -57.55 -0.92
N GLY A 242 -21.63 -56.98 -1.77
CA GLY A 242 -23.08 -57.06 -1.61
C GLY A 242 -23.91 -56.06 -2.43
N LYS A 243 -24.21 -56.40 -3.69
CA LYS A 243 -25.35 -55.86 -4.47
C LYS A 243 -26.48 -56.88 -4.34
N PRO A 244 -27.76 -56.49 -4.18
CA PRO A 244 -28.68 -56.41 -5.32
C PRO A 244 -29.63 -55.18 -5.14
N GLY A 245 -30.43 -54.70 -6.09
CA GLY A 245 -31.25 -55.32 -7.13
C GLY A 245 -32.62 -54.64 -7.03
N ALA A 246 -33.16 -54.23 -8.18
CA ALA A 246 -34.24 -53.26 -8.35
C ALA A 246 -35.60 -53.61 -7.71
N HIS A 247 -36.34 -52.58 -7.33
CA HIS A 247 -37.66 -52.28 -7.90
C HIS A 247 -38.02 -50.80 -7.69
#